data_AF-A0A3B8YWY4-F1
#
_entry.id   AF-A0A3B8YWY4-F1
#
_cell.length_a   1.000
_cell.length_b   1.000
_cell.length_c   1.000
_cell.angle_alpha   90.00
_cell.angle_beta   90.00
_cell.angle_gamma   90.00
#
_symmetry.space_group_name_H-M   'P 1'
#
loop_
_entity.id
_entity.type
_entity.pdbx_description
1 polymer ?
#
loop_
_entity_poly.entity_id
_entity_poly.type
_entity_poly.pdbx_seq_one_letter_code
_entity_poly.pdbx_strand_id
1 'polypeptide(L)'
;MDKVISVPELPRGLVAFVKKDCPTCLVIEPVLQRLAREGGVTIYCQDDPEFPAGLPVEADLQLDTSYREQIEIVPTLLRVGEGGVEQRLEGWHAGEWRELTGIKDLGEGLPDWRPGCGSLSVDPNREPELRARHGASGLQARRIEFAEAEDEFEAMMSRGISDGLPVVPPTESRVLAMLAGTSRNPQEVVAQVPPDLAPCTVEKVAINAVMAGCLPEYLPVVLAAVEAVCTDAFNMHGVLATTMPV
;
A
#
# COMPACT_ATOMS: atom_id res chain seq x y z
N MET A 1 -3.37 1.76 -19.13
CA MET A 1 -2.27 0.79 -19.33
C MET A 1 -1.48 0.84 -18.04
N ASP A 2 -1.71 -0.13 -17.17
CA ASP A 2 -1.19 -0.13 -15.80
C ASP A 2 0.32 0.13 -15.87
N LYS A 3 0.74 1.28 -15.37
CA LYS A 3 2.14 1.65 -15.34
C LYS A 3 2.75 0.90 -14.15
N VAL A 4 2.78 -0.42 -14.25
CA VAL A 4 3.47 -1.28 -13.28
C VAL A 4 4.90 -0.79 -13.27
N ILE A 5 5.30 -0.18 -12.15
CA ILE A 5 6.63 0.39 -12.03
C ILE A 5 7.62 -0.77 -12.11
N SER A 6 8.52 -0.70 -13.10
CA SER A 6 9.66 -1.59 -13.17
C SER A 6 10.62 -1.16 -12.07
N VAL A 7 10.70 -1.95 -11.01
CA VAL A 7 11.62 -1.71 -9.91
C VAL A 7 12.86 -2.60 -10.11
N PRO A 8 14.10 -2.06 -10.01
CA PRO A 8 15.31 -2.82 -10.27
C PRO A 8 15.50 -4.00 -9.32
N GLU A 9 16.00 -5.14 -9.84
CA GLU A 9 16.39 -6.28 -9.00
C GLU A 9 17.43 -5.89 -7.95
N LEU A 10 17.40 -6.56 -6.79
CA LEU A 10 18.39 -6.30 -5.75
C LEU A 10 19.80 -6.71 -6.20
N PRO A 11 20.84 -5.94 -5.82
CA PRO A 11 22.21 -6.35 -6.07
C PRO A 11 22.56 -7.58 -5.23
N ARG A 12 23.45 -8.42 -5.76
CA ARG A 12 24.00 -9.57 -5.05
C ARG A 12 24.81 -9.13 -3.83
N GLY A 13 24.82 -9.95 -2.79
CA GLY A 13 25.54 -9.69 -1.55
C GLY A 13 24.61 -9.29 -0.40
N LEU A 14 25.11 -8.45 0.50
CA LEU A 14 24.33 -7.95 1.63
C LEU A 14 23.52 -6.73 1.22
N VAL A 15 22.21 -6.75 1.55
CA VAL A 15 21.31 -5.62 1.31
C VAL A 15 20.60 -5.28 2.61
N ALA A 16 20.69 -4.05 3.08
CA ALA A 16 20.04 -3.57 4.29
C ALA A 16 18.92 -2.58 3.95
N PHE A 17 17.76 -2.77 4.56
CA PHE A 17 16.64 -1.82 4.52
C PHE A 17 16.53 -1.13 5.87
N VAL A 18 16.54 0.19 5.87
CA VAL A 18 16.55 1.01 7.08
C VAL A 18 15.62 2.22 6.95
N LYS A 19 15.34 2.86 8.08
CA LYS A 19 14.73 4.19 8.13
C LYS A 19 15.34 4.97 9.30
N LYS A 20 15.59 6.25 9.13
CA LYS A 20 16.17 7.14 10.14
C LYS A 20 15.28 7.29 11.37
N ASP A 21 13.96 7.28 11.18
CA ASP A 21 12.99 7.37 12.27
C ASP A 21 12.95 6.10 13.15
N CYS A 22 13.65 5.01 12.78
CA CYS A 22 13.73 3.80 13.60
C CYS A 22 14.86 3.89 14.63
N PRO A 23 14.56 3.84 15.95
CA PRO A 23 15.59 3.88 17.00
C PRO A 23 16.60 2.73 16.91
N THR A 24 16.18 1.58 16.39
CA THR A 24 17.07 0.43 16.20
C THR A 24 18.02 0.66 15.03
N CYS A 25 17.55 1.27 13.93
CA CYS A 25 18.43 1.67 12.82
C CYS A 25 19.51 2.65 13.28
N LEU A 26 19.17 3.62 14.13
CA LEU A 26 20.15 4.54 14.74
C LEU A 26 21.21 3.80 15.58
N VAL A 27 20.78 2.81 16.37
CA VAL A 27 21.71 2.00 17.20
C VAL A 27 22.69 1.20 16.35
N ILE A 28 22.25 0.66 15.22
CA ILE A 28 23.07 -0.19 14.35
C ILE A 28 23.84 0.60 13.28
N GLU A 29 23.77 1.92 13.26
CA GLU A 29 24.53 2.74 12.29
C GLU A 29 26.04 2.41 12.25
N PRO A 30 26.75 2.24 13.40
CA PRO A 30 28.15 1.79 13.39
C PRO A 30 28.36 0.40 12.78
N VAL A 31 27.36 -0.48 12.89
CA VAL A 31 27.38 -1.82 12.29
C VAL A 31 27.30 -1.71 10.77
N LEU A 32 26.40 -0.87 10.24
CA LEU A 32 26.28 -0.63 8.79
C LEU A 32 27.57 -0.03 8.22
N GLN A 33 28.20 0.90 8.96
CA GLN A 33 29.50 1.45 8.58
C GLN A 33 30.60 0.38 8.54
N ARG A 34 30.58 -0.56 9.49
CA ARG A 34 31.52 -1.69 9.52
C ARG A 34 31.31 -2.62 8.32
N LEU A 35 30.05 -2.99 8.02
CA LEU A 35 29.72 -3.84 6.88
C LEU A 35 30.14 -3.22 5.54
N ALA A 36 29.91 -1.91 5.38
CA ALA A 36 30.32 -1.18 4.18
C ALA A 36 31.85 -1.21 3.96
N ARG A 37 32.65 -1.27 5.03
CA ARG A 37 34.11 -1.33 4.94
C ARG A 37 34.66 -2.72 4.66
N GLU A 38 34.05 -3.78 5.18
CA GLU A 38 34.66 -5.13 5.20
C GLU A 38 34.07 -6.13 4.20
N GLY A 39 32.78 -6.01 3.87
CA GLY A 39 32.09 -6.98 3.00
C GLY A 39 31.26 -6.35 1.89
N GLY A 40 31.04 -5.03 1.94
CA GLY A 40 30.10 -4.33 1.09
C GLY A 40 28.66 -4.61 1.53
N VAL A 41 27.87 -3.56 1.68
CA VAL A 41 26.43 -3.64 1.90
C VAL A 41 25.75 -2.58 1.05
N THR A 42 24.70 -2.96 0.34
CA THR A 42 23.82 -1.99 -0.32
C THR A 42 22.76 -1.57 0.69
N ILE A 43 22.57 -0.27 0.89
CA ILE A 43 21.64 0.24 1.91
C ILE A 43 20.51 0.97 1.21
N TYR A 44 19.27 0.53 1.43
CA TYR A 44 18.06 1.24 1.04
C TYR A 44 17.49 1.97 2.25
N CYS A 45 17.25 3.28 2.13
CA CYS A 45 16.64 4.08 3.18
C CYS A 45 15.25 4.59 2.77
N GLN A 46 14.27 4.40 3.66
CA GLN A 46 12.86 4.65 3.37
C GLN A 46 12.40 6.10 3.58
N ASP A 47 13.15 6.89 4.36
CA ASP A 47 12.71 8.23 4.82
C ASP A 47 13.77 9.33 4.69
N ASP A 48 15.06 8.99 4.74
CA ASP A 48 16.16 9.95 4.64
C ASP A 48 17.30 9.43 3.76
N PRO A 49 17.56 10.05 2.58
CA PRO A 49 18.61 9.61 1.67
C PRO A 49 20.04 9.83 2.20
N GLU A 50 20.21 10.59 3.28
CA GLU A 50 21.51 10.84 3.92
C GLU A 50 21.79 9.90 5.10
N PHE A 51 20.84 9.02 5.43
CA PHE A 51 20.98 8.05 6.51
C PHE A 51 21.26 6.64 5.97
N PRO A 52 22.28 5.91 6.49
CA PRO A 52 23.21 6.29 7.54
C PRO A 52 24.31 7.26 7.07
N ALA A 53 24.82 8.09 7.98
CA ALA A 53 25.73 9.17 7.64
C ALA A 53 27.06 8.66 7.09
N GLY A 54 27.51 9.25 5.98
CA GLY A 54 28.82 8.97 5.38
C GLY A 54 28.90 7.65 4.60
N LEU A 55 27.76 7.02 4.30
CA LEU A 55 27.67 5.82 3.46
C LEU A 55 26.92 6.13 2.15
N PRO A 56 27.20 5.41 1.05
CA PRO A 56 26.33 5.43 -0.12
C PRO A 56 24.99 4.78 0.23
N VAL A 57 23.90 5.46 -0.08
CA VAL A 57 22.52 5.04 0.25
C VAL A 57 21.66 5.14 -1.01
N GLU A 58 20.91 4.07 -1.28
CA GLU A 58 19.85 4.05 -2.28
C GLU A 58 18.57 4.60 -1.64
N ALA A 59 18.06 5.70 -2.19
CA ALA A 59 16.87 6.36 -1.67
C ALA A 59 15.61 5.60 -2.10
N ASP A 60 14.92 4.96 -1.16
CA ASP A 60 13.65 4.24 -1.39
C ASP A 60 12.47 5.05 -0.86
N LEU A 61 12.43 6.35 -1.16
CA LEU A 61 11.42 7.28 -0.61
C LEU A 61 10.01 7.00 -1.11
N GLN A 62 9.90 6.41 -2.30
CA GLN A 62 8.63 5.94 -2.86
C GLN A 62 8.27 4.52 -2.41
N LEU A 63 9.17 3.85 -1.69
CA LEU A 63 9.01 2.52 -1.09
C LEU A 63 8.81 1.39 -2.08
N ASP A 64 9.03 1.61 -3.38
CA ASP A 64 8.77 0.63 -4.43
C ASP A 64 9.69 -0.60 -4.28
N THR A 65 10.92 -0.41 -3.78
CA THR A 65 11.85 -1.53 -3.49
C THR A 65 11.42 -2.26 -2.23
N SER A 66 11.17 -1.54 -1.13
CA SER A 66 10.71 -2.12 0.14
C SER A 66 9.40 -2.89 -0.02
N TYR A 67 8.47 -2.38 -0.84
CA TYR A 67 7.19 -3.03 -1.09
C TYR A 67 7.35 -4.34 -1.87
N ARG A 68 8.07 -4.31 -2.99
CA ARG A 68 8.32 -5.50 -3.83
C ARG A 68 9.04 -6.60 -3.06
N GLU A 69 10.05 -6.22 -2.27
CA GLU A 69 10.82 -7.16 -1.46
C GLU A 69 10.11 -7.52 -0.15
N GLN A 70 8.84 -7.10 0.03
CA GLN A 70 8.01 -7.44 1.18
C GLN A 70 8.73 -7.15 2.51
N ILE A 71 9.32 -5.96 2.62
CA ILE A 71 9.96 -5.51 3.85
C ILE A 71 8.88 -5.07 4.82
N GLU A 72 8.63 -5.87 5.85
CA GLU A 72 7.64 -5.56 6.89
C GLU A 72 8.26 -4.83 8.08
N ILE A 73 9.54 -5.09 8.36
CA ILE A 73 10.27 -4.59 9.52
C ILE A 73 11.57 -3.91 9.08
N VAL A 74 11.97 -2.86 9.79
CA VAL A 74 13.29 -2.22 9.66
C VAL A 74 13.98 -2.08 11.02
N PRO A 75 15.30 -2.33 11.14
CA PRO A 75 16.18 -2.73 10.03
C PRO A 75 15.89 -4.16 9.57
N THR A 76 16.06 -4.41 8.27
CA THR A 76 16.10 -5.76 7.70
C THR A 76 17.42 -5.94 6.98
N LEU A 77 18.11 -7.05 7.22
CA LEU A 77 19.33 -7.43 6.49
C LEU A 77 19.05 -8.68 5.67
N LEU A 78 19.30 -8.57 4.37
CA LEU A 78 19.16 -9.65 3.40
C LEU A 78 20.53 -10.13 2.92
N ARG A 79 20.60 -11.41 2.59
CA ARG A 79 21.64 -11.98 1.72
C ARG A 79 21.01 -12.37 0.39
N VAL A 80 21.52 -11.79 -0.68
CA VAL A 80 21.02 -11.94 -2.05
C VAL A 80 22.05 -12.72 -2.86
N GLY A 81 21.67 -13.89 -3.36
CA GLY A 81 22.46 -14.75 -4.22
C GLY A 81 22.09 -14.64 -5.69
N GLU A 82 22.45 -15.64 -6.49
CA GLU A 82 22.10 -15.67 -7.92
C GLU A 82 20.61 -15.92 -8.17
N GLY A 83 19.93 -16.60 -7.24
CA GLY A 83 18.51 -16.95 -7.33
C GLY A 83 17.57 -16.00 -6.57
N GLY A 84 18.06 -14.84 -6.10
CA GLY A 84 17.30 -13.90 -5.28
C GLY A 84 17.69 -13.94 -3.80
N VAL A 85 16.74 -13.63 -2.91
CA VAL A 85 16.97 -13.56 -1.46
C VAL A 85 17.13 -14.96 -0.87
N GLU A 86 18.30 -15.23 -0.30
CA GLU A 86 18.65 -16.52 0.32
C GLU A 86 18.39 -16.53 1.84
N GLN A 87 18.59 -15.38 2.49
CA GLN A 87 18.37 -15.23 3.93
C GLN A 87 17.88 -13.83 4.27
N ARG A 88 17.03 -13.74 5.28
CA ARG A 88 16.44 -12.50 5.81
C ARG A 88 16.54 -12.50 7.33
N LEU A 89 17.01 -11.38 7.88
CA LEU A 89 17.02 -11.10 9.31
C LEU A 89 16.28 -9.78 9.55
N GLU A 90 15.37 -9.76 10.52
CA GLU A 90 14.53 -8.61 10.83
C GLU A 90 14.82 -8.10 12.25
N GLY A 91 14.88 -6.78 12.39
CA GLY A 91 15.39 -6.16 13.60
C GLY A 91 16.89 -6.37 13.77
N TRP A 92 17.35 -6.24 15.01
CA TRP A 92 18.76 -6.40 15.35
C TRP A 92 18.93 -7.55 16.34
N HIS A 93 19.71 -8.55 15.94
CA HIS A 93 20.25 -9.56 16.84
C HIS A 93 21.72 -9.79 16.48
N ALA A 94 22.62 -9.44 17.40
CA ALA A 94 24.06 -9.43 17.15
C ALA A 94 24.57 -10.82 16.72
N GLY A 95 24.10 -11.88 17.37
CA GLY A 95 24.49 -13.26 17.02
C GLY A 95 24.09 -13.68 15.61
N GLU A 96 22.88 -13.33 15.18
CA GLU A 96 22.36 -13.70 13.85
C GLU A 96 23.06 -12.90 12.75
N TRP A 97 23.29 -11.60 13.00
CA TRP A 97 24.02 -10.76 12.06
C TRP A 97 25.49 -11.19 11.95
N ARG A 98 26.15 -11.60 13.05
CA ARG A 98 27.51 -12.17 13.01
C ARG A 98 27.57 -13.46 12.22
N GLU A 99 26.61 -14.36 12.41
CA GLU A 99 26.51 -15.62 11.66
C GLU A 99 26.30 -15.36 10.17
N LEU A 100 25.33 -14.50 9.84
CA LEU A 100 25.03 -14.15 8.45
C LEU A 100 26.25 -13.51 7.78
N THR A 101 26.91 -12.55 8.42
CA THR A 101 27.97 -11.74 7.81
C THR A 101 29.35 -12.39 7.87
N GLY A 102 29.55 -13.34 8.79
CA GLY A 102 30.85 -13.95 9.07
C GLY A 102 31.79 -13.09 9.92
N ILE A 103 31.36 -11.91 10.38
CA ILE A 103 32.18 -10.98 11.17
C ILE A 103 31.93 -11.24 12.66
N LYS A 104 32.92 -11.79 13.36
CA LYS A 104 32.75 -12.32 14.73
C LYS A 104 32.48 -11.26 15.80
N ASP A 105 33.06 -10.08 15.65
CA ASP A 105 33.01 -8.95 16.59
C ASP A 105 31.98 -7.89 16.16
N LEU A 106 31.12 -8.19 15.18
CA LEU A 106 30.13 -7.23 14.68
C LEU A 106 29.21 -6.76 15.82
N GLY A 107 29.09 -5.44 15.98
CA GLY A 107 28.25 -4.85 17.02
C GLY A 107 28.79 -5.00 18.45
N GLU A 108 30.10 -5.20 18.64
CA GLU A 108 30.72 -5.17 19.96
C GLU A 108 30.41 -3.85 20.69
N GLY A 109 29.98 -3.95 21.96
CA GLY A 109 29.56 -2.80 22.77
C GLY A 109 28.11 -2.32 22.52
N LEU A 110 27.38 -2.91 21.57
CA LEU A 110 25.95 -2.69 21.38
C LEU A 110 25.12 -3.73 22.15
N PRO A 111 23.83 -3.45 22.43
CA PRO A 111 22.92 -4.47 22.96
C PRO A 111 22.84 -5.68 22.03
N ASP A 112 22.75 -6.89 22.59
CA ASP A 112 22.68 -8.12 21.79
C ASP A 112 21.41 -8.22 20.94
N TRP A 113 20.32 -7.59 21.38
CA TRP A 113 19.04 -7.63 20.68
C TRP A 113 18.27 -6.31 20.81
N ARG A 114 17.62 -5.89 19.72
CA ARG A 114 16.65 -4.78 19.68
C ARG A 114 15.54 -5.11 18.67
N PRO A 115 14.27 -4.85 19.00
CA PRO A 115 13.18 -5.04 18.04
C PRO A 115 13.30 -4.03 16.90
N GLY A 116 12.85 -4.41 15.70
CA GLY A 116 12.67 -3.47 14.60
C GLY A 116 11.40 -2.62 14.75
N CYS A 117 11.24 -1.66 13.85
CA CYS A 117 10.01 -0.89 13.66
C CYS A 117 9.30 -1.37 12.39
N GLY A 118 7.99 -1.13 12.29
CA GLY A 118 7.26 -1.34 11.04
C GLY A 118 7.88 -0.55 9.88
N SER A 119 8.06 -1.21 8.76
CA SER A 119 8.47 -0.60 7.49
C SER A 119 7.43 0.40 7.02
N LEU A 120 7.87 1.49 6.37
CA LEU A 120 6.93 2.45 5.79
C LEU A 120 6.13 1.84 4.63
N SER A 121 6.61 0.76 4.00
CA SER A 121 5.88 0.06 2.92
C SER A 121 4.65 -0.71 3.40
N VAL A 122 4.50 -0.93 4.71
CA VAL A 122 3.33 -1.56 5.33
C VAL A 122 2.54 -0.58 6.21
N ASP A 123 2.86 0.72 6.14
CA ASP A 123 2.09 1.75 6.84
C ASP A 123 0.66 1.79 6.27
N PRO A 124 -0.40 1.70 7.10
CA PRO A 124 -1.80 1.72 6.64
C PRO A 124 -2.16 2.97 5.81
N ASN A 125 -1.46 4.08 6.00
CA ASN A 125 -1.67 5.31 5.23
C ASN A 125 -0.99 5.28 3.85
N ARG A 126 -0.06 4.36 3.61
CA ARG A 126 0.73 4.25 2.37
C ARG A 126 0.42 2.98 1.58
N GLU A 127 0.09 1.89 2.26
CA GLU A 127 -0.19 0.57 1.67
C GLU A 127 -1.23 0.64 0.52
N PRO A 128 -2.36 1.38 0.62
CA PRO A 128 -3.33 1.45 -0.47
C PRO A 128 -2.75 2.05 -1.75
N GLU A 129 -1.91 3.07 -1.63
CA GLU A 129 -1.24 3.69 -2.78
C GLU A 129 -0.21 2.75 -3.39
N LEU A 130 0.62 2.09 -2.57
CA LEU A 130 1.62 1.13 -3.03
C LEU A 130 0.95 -0.05 -3.75
N ARG A 131 -0.12 -0.61 -3.20
CA ARG A 131 -0.89 -1.68 -3.84
C ARG A 131 -1.44 -1.27 -5.19
N ALA A 132 -2.05 -0.10 -5.29
CA ALA A 132 -2.54 0.43 -6.56
C ALA A 132 -1.39 0.59 -7.57
N ARG A 133 -0.29 1.21 -7.16
CA ARG A 133 0.87 1.51 -8.01
C ARG A 133 1.56 0.25 -8.55
N HIS A 134 1.61 -0.81 -7.75
CA HIS A 134 2.19 -2.10 -8.12
C HIS A 134 1.19 -3.07 -8.77
N GLY A 135 -0.02 -2.63 -9.11
CA GLY A 135 -1.04 -3.45 -9.75
C GLY A 135 -1.59 -4.58 -8.87
N ALA A 136 -1.44 -4.47 -7.55
CA ALA A 136 -1.85 -5.44 -6.54
C ALA A 136 -3.15 -5.00 -5.80
N SER A 137 -4.01 -4.24 -6.47
CA SER A 137 -5.27 -3.78 -5.89
C SER A 137 -6.33 -4.88 -5.80
N GLY A 138 -6.38 -5.78 -6.80
CA GLY A 138 -7.40 -6.85 -6.87
C GLY A 138 -8.80 -6.33 -7.25
N LEU A 139 -8.93 -5.04 -7.56
CA LEU A 139 -10.14 -4.39 -8.03
C LEU A 139 -10.48 -4.86 -9.46
N GLN A 140 -11.77 -5.01 -9.78
CA GLN A 140 -12.24 -5.51 -11.08
C GLN A 140 -13.15 -4.53 -11.81
N ALA A 141 -13.58 -3.45 -11.16
CA ALA A 141 -14.41 -2.43 -11.78
C ALA A 141 -13.70 -1.79 -12.98
N ARG A 142 -14.50 -1.36 -13.96
CA ARG A 142 -13.98 -0.72 -15.17
C ARG A 142 -13.24 0.56 -14.80
N ARG A 143 -11.98 0.65 -15.20
CA ARG A 143 -11.16 1.86 -15.09
C ARG A 143 -11.57 2.88 -16.15
N ILE A 144 -11.66 4.14 -15.74
CA ILE A 144 -11.87 5.29 -16.62
C ILE A 144 -10.64 6.16 -16.47
N GLU A 145 -9.88 6.28 -17.56
CA GLU A 145 -8.69 7.12 -17.61
C GLU A 145 -9.09 8.54 -18.02
N PHE A 146 -8.49 9.53 -17.36
CA PHE A 146 -8.54 10.93 -17.78
C PHE A 146 -7.19 11.30 -18.40
N ALA A 147 -7.21 12.24 -19.34
CA ALA A 147 -5.96 12.75 -19.88
C ALA A 147 -5.22 13.55 -18.79
N GLU A 148 -3.89 13.58 -18.83
CA GLU A 148 -3.08 14.28 -17.81
C GLU A 148 -3.43 15.78 -17.67
N ALA A 149 -3.87 16.42 -18.75
CA ALA A 149 -4.28 17.83 -18.77
C ALA A 149 -5.79 18.05 -18.53
N GLU A 150 -6.56 16.98 -18.31
CA GLU A 150 -8.00 17.04 -18.06
C GLU A 150 -8.26 17.27 -16.57
N ASP A 151 -9.15 18.22 -16.25
CA ASP A 151 -9.61 18.42 -14.87
C ASP A 151 -10.57 17.28 -14.50
N GLU A 152 -10.18 16.46 -13.53
CA GLU A 152 -10.93 15.26 -13.14
C GLU A 152 -12.32 15.57 -12.59
N PHE A 153 -12.51 16.69 -11.90
CA PHE A 153 -13.81 17.07 -11.33
C PHE A 153 -14.77 17.50 -12.44
N GLU A 154 -14.32 18.35 -13.35
CA GLU A 154 -15.11 18.77 -14.52
C GLU A 154 -15.36 17.60 -15.48
N ALA A 155 -14.40 16.70 -15.66
CA ALA A 155 -14.56 15.50 -16.47
C ALA A 155 -15.64 14.56 -15.90
N MET A 156 -15.64 14.34 -14.58
CA MET A 156 -16.65 13.53 -13.93
C MET A 156 -18.06 14.15 -14.06
N MET A 157 -18.16 15.48 -13.93
CA MET A 157 -19.43 16.18 -14.10
C MET A 157 -19.92 16.13 -15.56
N SER A 158 -19.08 16.54 -16.52
CA SER A 158 -19.44 16.63 -17.95
C SER A 158 -19.74 15.27 -18.60
N ARG A 159 -19.19 14.17 -18.08
CA ARG A 159 -19.47 12.81 -18.54
C ARG A 159 -20.66 12.15 -17.85
N GLY A 160 -21.37 12.86 -16.96
CA GLY A 160 -22.52 12.35 -16.23
C GLY A 160 -22.16 11.25 -15.21
N ILE A 161 -20.94 11.26 -14.68
CA ILE A 161 -20.50 10.32 -13.63
C ILE A 161 -21.00 10.78 -12.26
N SER A 162 -21.11 12.10 -12.03
CA SER A 162 -21.74 12.68 -10.83
C SER A 162 -23.26 12.76 -10.95
N ASP A 163 -23.93 12.90 -9.81
CA ASP A 163 -25.36 13.23 -9.69
C ASP A 163 -25.68 14.73 -9.88
N GLY A 164 -24.73 15.51 -10.40
CA GLY A 164 -24.82 16.96 -10.55
C GLY A 164 -24.15 17.73 -9.40
N LEU A 165 -23.65 17.03 -8.38
CA LEU A 165 -22.80 17.61 -7.33
C LEU A 165 -21.32 17.27 -7.57
N PRO A 166 -20.38 18.07 -7.04
CA PRO A 166 -18.97 17.71 -7.03
C PRO A 166 -18.75 16.39 -6.29
N VAL A 167 -17.97 15.50 -6.88
CA VAL A 167 -17.64 14.17 -6.33
C VAL A 167 -16.14 14.01 -6.15
N VAL A 168 -15.74 13.16 -5.21
CA VAL A 168 -14.33 12.78 -5.05
C VAL A 168 -13.96 11.71 -6.08
N PRO A 169 -12.90 11.89 -6.87
CA PRO A 169 -12.46 10.89 -7.83
C PRO A 169 -12.08 9.58 -7.11
N PRO A 170 -12.73 8.44 -7.46
CA PRO A 170 -12.52 7.16 -6.78
C PRO A 170 -11.26 6.46 -7.32
N THR A 171 -10.09 7.04 -7.03
CA THR A 171 -8.80 6.43 -7.36
C THR A 171 -8.66 5.07 -6.68
N GLU A 172 -7.87 4.16 -7.25
CA GLU A 172 -7.68 2.82 -6.69
C GLU A 172 -7.23 2.85 -5.23
N SER A 173 -6.31 3.75 -4.88
CA SER A 173 -5.84 3.93 -3.50
C SER A 173 -6.96 4.32 -2.53
N ARG A 174 -7.86 5.24 -2.95
CA ARG A 174 -9.02 5.65 -2.13
C ARG A 174 -10.04 4.54 -2.00
N VAL A 175 -10.27 3.76 -3.05
CA VAL A 175 -11.19 2.61 -3.02
C VAL A 175 -10.65 1.50 -2.13
N LEU A 176 -9.34 1.20 -2.19
CA LEU A 176 -8.70 0.25 -1.28
C LEU A 176 -8.78 0.71 0.17
N ALA A 177 -8.54 1.99 0.45
CA ALA A 177 -8.69 2.55 1.79
C ALA A 177 -10.15 2.47 2.28
N MET A 178 -11.13 2.74 1.41
CA MET A 178 -12.56 2.58 1.72
C MET A 178 -12.91 1.13 2.06
N LEU A 179 -12.40 0.17 1.29
CA LEU A 179 -12.65 -1.26 1.51
C LEU A 179 -12.07 -1.79 2.83
N ALA A 180 -11.06 -1.14 3.41
CA ALA A 180 -10.55 -1.48 4.75
C ALA A 180 -11.60 -1.30 5.87
N GLY A 181 -12.67 -0.54 5.60
CA GLY A 181 -13.81 -0.37 6.51
C GLY A 181 -14.71 -1.61 6.66
N THR A 182 -14.51 -2.66 5.86
CA THR A 182 -15.30 -3.90 5.90
C THR A 182 -14.44 -5.14 5.78
N SER A 183 -14.92 -6.27 6.32
CA SER A 183 -14.29 -7.58 6.12
C SER A 183 -14.93 -8.39 4.98
N ARG A 184 -15.96 -7.83 4.31
CA ARG A 184 -16.64 -8.51 3.20
C ARG A 184 -15.74 -8.57 1.98
N ASN A 185 -15.92 -9.61 1.16
CA ASN A 185 -15.16 -9.77 -0.08
C ASN A 185 -15.57 -8.66 -1.07
N PRO A 186 -14.63 -7.90 -1.66
CA PRO A 186 -14.94 -6.86 -2.65
C PRO A 186 -15.82 -7.34 -3.83
N GLN A 187 -15.72 -8.63 -4.20
CA GLN A 187 -16.48 -9.23 -5.31
C GLN A 187 -17.82 -9.84 -4.87
N GLU A 188 -18.12 -9.82 -3.58
CA GLU A 188 -19.44 -10.24 -3.09
C GLU A 188 -20.51 -9.30 -3.64
N VAL A 189 -21.58 -9.89 -4.19
CA VAL A 189 -22.76 -9.14 -4.66
C VAL A 189 -23.62 -8.78 -3.45
N VAL A 190 -23.76 -7.48 -3.21
CA VAL A 190 -24.57 -6.89 -2.13
C VAL A 190 -26.05 -6.95 -2.51
N ALA A 191 -26.39 -6.53 -3.73
CA ALA A 191 -27.76 -6.53 -4.23
C ALA A 191 -27.82 -6.50 -5.77
N GLN A 192 -28.99 -6.80 -6.33
CA GLN A 192 -29.34 -6.45 -7.71
C GLN A 192 -30.06 -5.09 -7.67
N VAL A 193 -29.44 -4.05 -8.20
CA VAL A 193 -29.91 -2.66 -8.00
C VAL A 193 -30.81 -2.24 -9.16
N PRO A 194 -32.08 -1.85 -8.92
CA PRO A 194 -32.97 -1.29 -9.94
C PRO A 194 -32.43 0.03 -10.55
N PRO A 195 -32.87 0.45 -11.75
CA PRO A 195 -33.91 -0.17 -12.57
C PRO A 195 -33.40 -1.37 -13.39
N ASP A 196 -32.12 -1.39 -13.74
CA ASP A 196 -31.55 -2.41 -14.65
C ASP A 196 -31.25 -3.74 -13.97
N LEU A 197 -31.43 -3.81 -12.64
CA LEU A 197 -31.13 -4.98 -11.81
C LEU A 197 -29.71 -5.49 -12.03
N ALA A 198 -28.77 -4.55 -12.15
CA ALA A 198 -27.37 -4.87 -12.31
C ALA A 198 -26.78 -5.33 -10.97
N PRO A 199 -25.87 -6.33 -10.97
CA PRO A 199 -25.22 -6.78 -9.76
C PRO A 199 -24.32 -5.67 -9.21
N CYS A 200 -24.62 -5.25 -7.98
CA CYS A 200 -23.82 -4.28 -7.23
C CYS A 200 -22.96 -5.04 -6.22
N THR A 201 -21.65 -5.03 -6.42
CA THR A 201 -20.68 -5.65 -5.53
C THR A 201 -20.25 -4.71 -4.42
N VAL A 202 -19.61 -5.25 -3.37
CA VAL A 202 -19.00 -4.45 -2.31
C VAL A 202 -18.02 -3.42 -2.88
N GLU A 203 -17.21 -3.80 -3.88
CA GLU A 203 -16.32 -2.90 -4.63
C GLU A 203 -17.10 -1.73 -5.26
N LYS A 204 -18.22 -1.99 -5.93
CA LYS A 204 -19.04 -0.94 -6.55
C LYS A 204 -19.67 0.00 -5.52
N VAL A 205 -20.11 -0.54 -4.39
CA VAL A 205 -20.61 0.30 -3.27
C VAL A 205 -19.49 1.17 -2.72
N ALA A 206 -18.29 0.61 -2.52
CA ALA A 206 -17.12 1.36 -2.05
C ALA A 206 -16.72 2.48 -3.01
N ILE A 207 -16.74 2.24 -4.33
CA ILE A 207 -16.48 3.27 -5.35
C ILE A 207 -17.45 4.45 -5.19
N ASN A 208 -18.76 4.17 -5.09
CA ASN A 208 -19.77 5.22 -4.92
C ASN A 208 -19.64 5.92 -3.56
N ALA A 209 -19.28 5.19 -2.50
CA ALA A 209 -19.03 5.76 -1.18
C ALA A 209 -17.83 6.72 -1.21
N VAL A 210 -16.74 6.36 -1.91
CA VAL A 210 -15.61 7.28 -2.12
C VAL A 210 -16.08 8.51 -2.87
N MET A 211 -16.83 8.35 -3.97
CA MET A 211 -17.35 9.49 -4.75
C MET A 211 -18.17 10.47 -3.90
N ALA A 212 -18.96 9.94 -2.96
CA ALA A 212 -19.75 10.73 -2.01
C ALA A 212 -18.93 11.34 -0.86
N GLY A 213 -17.62 11.10 -0.77
CA GLY A 213 -16.77 11.57 0.33
C GLY A 213 -17.01 10.84 1.66
N CYS A 214 -17.52 9.61 1.61
CA CYS A 214 -17.79 8.79 2.79
C CYS A 214 -16.47 8.41 3.50
N LEU A 215 -16.55 8.17 4.82
CA LEU A 215 -15.45 7.61 5.60
C LEU A 215 -15.50 6.07 5.57
N PRO A 216 -14.35 5.36 5.59
CA PRO A 216 -14.31 3.90 5.58
C PRO A 216 -15.11 3.26 6.72
N GLU A 217 -15.07 3.82 7.93
CA GLU A 217 -15.82 3.30 9.08
C GLU A 217 -17.34 3.30 8.90
N TYR A 218 -17.86 4.06 7.93
CA TYR A 218 -19.29 4.11 7.60
C TYR A 218 -19.68 3.12 6.51
N LEU A 219 -18.72 2.54 5.78
CA LEU A 219 -18.99 1.60 4.69
C LEU A 219 -19.90 0.42 5.10
N PRO A 220 -19.74 -0.21 6.28
CA PRO A 220 -20.67 -1.27 6.72
C PRO A 220 -22.13 -0.82 6.78
N VAL A 221 -22.38 0.43 7.18
CA VAL A 221 -23.73 1.01 7.22
C VAL A 221 -24.24 1.29 5.82
N VAL A 222 -23.39 1.81 4.93
CA VAL A 222 -23.75 2.02 3.52
C VAL A 222 -24.11 0.70 2.84
N LEU A 223 -23.33 -0.36 3.07
CA LEU A 223 -23.62 -1.70 2.56
C LEU A 223 -24.99 -2.21 3.05
N ALA A 224 -25.24 -2.14 4.36
CA ALA A 224 -26.52 -2.54 4.94
C ALA A 224 -27.70 -1.72 4.41
N ALA A 225 -27.49 -0.41 4.17
CA ALA A 225 -28.50 0.45 3.59
C ALA A 225 -28.83 0.05 2.14
N VAL A 226 -27.82 -0.23 1.31
CA VAL A 226 -28.00 -0.71 -0.06
C VAL A 226 -28.78 -2.03 -0.08
N GLU A 227 -28.45 -2.97 0.82
CA GLU A 227 -29.17 -4.24 0.95
C GLU A 227 -30.63 -4.02 1.34
N ALA A 228 -30.88 -3.19 2.35
CA ALA A 228 -32.22 -2.94 2.88
C ALA A 228 -33.15 -2.31 1.83
N VAL A 229 -32.67 -1.30 1.09
CA VAL A 229 -33.48 -0.60 0.09
C VAL A 229 -33.70 -1.44 -1.17
N CYS A 230 -32.83 -2.41 -1.46
CA CYS A 230 -33.00 -3.30 -2.62
C CYS A 230 -33.86 -4.54 -2.32
N THR A 231 -34.49 -4.62 -1.14
CA THR A 231 -35.46 -5.68 -0.84
C THR A 231 -36.79 -5.47 -1.56
N ASP A 232 -37.49 -6.57 -1.87
CA ASP A 232 -38.83 -6.54 -2.44
C ASP A 232 -39.83 -5.79 -1.55
N ALA A 233 -39.64 -5.84 -0.23
CA ALA A 233 -40.49 -5.16 0.74
C ALA A 233 -40.38 -3.63 0.65
N PHE A 234 -39.18 -3.11 0.39
CA PHE A 234 -38.98 -1.67 0.15
C PHE A 234 -39.44 -1.27 -1.27
N ASN A 235 -39.32 -2.17 -2.25
CA ASN A 235 -39.74 -1.98 -3.64
C ASN A 235 -39.13 -0.73 -4.29
N MET A 236 -37.80 -0.64 -4.29
CA MET A 236 -37.06 0.49 -4.89
C MET A 236 -37.44 0.74 -6.35
N HIS A 237 -37.75 -0.30 -7.13
CA HIS A 237 -38.16 -0.17 -8.53
C HIS A 237 -39.41 0.72 -8.68
N GLY A 238 -40.40 0.55 -7.78
CA GLY A 238 -41.59 1.39 -7.76
C GLY A 238 -41.31 2.85 -7.36
N VAL A 239 -40.36 3.07 -6.43
CA VAL A 239 -39.94 4.41 -6.00
C VAL A 239 -39.27 5.16 -7.16
N LEU A 240 -38.32 4.52 -7.85
CA LEU A 240 -37.58 5.16 -8.96
C LEU A 240 -38.48 5.50 -10.16
N ALA A 241 -39.53 4.73 -10.41
CA ALA A 241 -40.40 4.88 -11.58
C ALA A 241 -41.31 6.14 -11.53
N THR A 242 -41.52 6.75 -10.36
CA THR A 242 -42.55 7.79 -10.20
C THR A 242 -42.03 9.17 -9.84
N THR A 243 -40.74 9.33 -9.50
CA THR A 243 -40.22 10.60 -8.95
C THR A 243 -38.80 11.01 -9.40
N MET A 244 -38.27 10.56 -10.53
CA MET A 244 -36.98 11.06 -11.02
C MET A 244 -37.17 12.34 -11.88
N PRO A 245 -36.82 13.56 -11.41
CA PRO A 245 -36.58 14.67 -12.32
C PRO A 245 -35.23 14.41 -13.02
N VAL A 246 -35.25 14.45 -14.35
CA VAL A 246 -34.04 14.61 -15.18
C VAL A 246 -33.47 16.02 -15.03
#